data_AF-A0A9P9A707-F1
#
_entry.id   AF-A0A9P9A707-F1
#
_cell.length_a   1.000
_cell.length_b   1.000
_cell.length_c   1.000
_cell.angle_alpha   90.00
_cell.angle_beta   90.00
_cell.angle_gamma   90.00
#
_symmetry.space_group_name_H-M   'P 1'
#
loop_
_entity.id
_entity.type
_entity.pdbx_description
1 polymer ?
#
loop_
_entity_poly.entity_id
_entity_poly.type
_entity_poly.pdbx_seq_one_letter_code
_entity_poly.pdbx_strand_id
1 'polypeptide(L)'
;MSEHRDIVYPRPRSPSPSLPDSPDSPSDDEPSSYQELYETRRLAAQHFDKMQAEQMDYFVGAIGNHLNREEQEETEREEYALNPRVPNLDDLNNILINRAELDHLWNTDDGLLGDDFFAIHAENLVAKITLLVTSHFAQGPVAIPASVSPWGMKTGDAEDTALEQYAKRIARPDMVCERPWDHLLQNEDARLLLLMGIIMRMLDDHVFSRMLFGATPEQEQELQELDRTQLADDGKYTSPTYPGGSLTCDAGFARSRVRSATVNLMLLRNGGIPIHFWNRVDELTHSMAMQLLPVLSYVWMSKPNHSYTFKKFYQHLHHQVAFAGWWAVQVRRSYAIVTIKWPTPGDPWEDKMENVGSSIFEISQMQTDLVDQEAVAEGHKRPIRRARVLVVANPEIRRYVPQIRGYNDFRILRTFVGCYNGLFFDRDDERQFVHHGKEPKNFDTDLVQYSLTRRWIREEEERLARLALRRRQGLPVLLRILIVLFIRFVLVWATGTTERQLYDTWVAPQVARALQEASKRTAGGR
;
A
#
# COMPACT_ATOMS: atom_id res chain seq x y z
N MET A 1 -55.78 45.42 19.96
CA MET A 1 -56.19 44.03 19.72
C MET A 1 -54.93 43.27 19.33
N SER A 2 -54.23 42.77 20.35
CA SER A 2 -54.03 41.34 20.67
C SER A 2 -52.91 40.70 19.84
N GLU A 3 -51.91 40.02 20.37
CA GLU A 3 -51.54 39.72 21.75
C GLU A 3 -50.10 39.17 21.72
N HIS A 4 -49.34 39.49 22.76
CA HIS A 4 -48.02 38.97 23.08
C HIS A 4 -47.96 37.43 23.12
N ARG A 5 -46.77 36.88 22.85
CA ARG A 5 -46.16 35.84 23.71
C ARG A 5 -44.65 35.79 23.50
N ASP A 6 -43.96 36.51 24.37
CA ASP A 6 -42.55 36.33 24.70
C ASP A 6 -42.39 35.03 25.51
N ILE A 7 -41.51 34.14 25.05
CA ILE A 7 -41.12 32.94 25.80
C ILE A 7 -39.84 33.29 26.57
N VAL A 8 -40.02 33.50 27.88
CA VAL A 8 -38.98 33.65 28.89
C VAL A 8 -38.48 32.25 29.27
N TYR A 9 -37.18 31.97 29.06
CA TYR A 9 -36.52 30.81 29.67
C TYR A 9 -35.94 31.18 31.04
N PRO A 10 -36.21 30.39 32.10
CA PRO A 10 -35.81 30.70 33.47
C PRO A 10 -34.32 30.40 33.71
N ARG A 11 -33.63 31.30 34.43
CA ARG A 11 -32.31 31.06 35.03
C ARG A 11 -32.41 29.93 36.07
N PRO A 12 -31.52 28.93 36.06
CA PRO A 12 -31.39 28.02 37.19
C PRO A 12 -30.67 28.74 38.34
N ARG A 13 -31.34 28.81 39.49
CA ARG A 13 -30.73 29.13 40.78
C ARG A 13 -29.90 27.92 41.24
N SER A 14 -28.66 28.19 41.62
CA SER A 14 -27.74 27.29 42.30
C SER A 14 -28.31 26.85 43.66
N PRO A 15 -28.29 25.54 43.96
CA PRO A 15 -28.22 25.05 45.32
C PRO A 15 -26.78 24.63 45.63
N SER A 16 -26.18 25.25 46.65
CA SER A 16 -24.95 24.78 47.28
C SER A 16 -25.22 23.42 47.96
N PRO A 17 -24.44 22.37 47.68
CA PRO A 17 -24.37 21.21 48.56
C PRO A 17 -23.18 21.37 49.52
N SER A 18 -23.49 21.27 50.80
CA SER A 18 -22.56 21.06 51.90
C SER A 18 -21.65 19.84 51.65
N LEU A 19 -20.35 20.04 51.95
CA LEU A 19 -19.30 19.03 51.99
C LEU A 19 -19.71 17.82 52.86
N PRO A 20 -19.55 16.58 52.39
CA PRO A 20 -19.40 15.43 53.26
C PRO A 20 -17.93 15.23 53.64
N ASP A 21 -17.76 14.75 54.87
CA ASP A 21 -16.51 14.47 55.55
C ASP A 21 -15.52 13.61 54.77
N SER A 22 -14.24 13.92 54.98
CA SER A 22 -13.06 13.21 54.50
C SER A 22 -13.10 11.70 54.74
N PRO A 23 -12.70 10.89 53.77
CA PRO A 23 -12.06 9.62 54.03
C PRO A 23 -10.56 9.69 53.68
N ASP A 24 -9.77 9.42 54.70
CA ASP A 24 -8.48 8.72 54.69
C ASP A 24 -7.47 8.99 53.57
N SER A 25 -6.35 9.57 54.00
CA SER A 25 -5.08 9.69 53.31
C SER A 25 -4.64 8.39 52.61
N PRO A 26 -4.32 8.41 51.30
CA PRO A 26 -3.58 7.33 50.67
C PRO A 26 -2.12 7.41 51.08
N SER A 27 -1.58 6.26 51.47
CA SER A 27 -0.19 6.02 51.85
C SER A 27 0.81 6.41 50.74
N ASP A 28 1.82 7.19 51.14
CA ASP A 28 2.99 7.60 50.35
C ASP A 28 3.99 6.45 50.16
N ASP A 29 3.64 5.41 49.40
CA ASP A 29 4.62 4.41 48.96
C ASP A 29 4.28 3.87 47.55
N GLU A 30 4.82 4.60 46.56
CA GLU A 30 5.26 4.16 45.22
C GLU A 30 4.25 3.76 44.09
N PRO A 31 4.60 3.96 42.80
CA PRO A 31 5.55 4.98 42.30
C PRO A 31 5.30 5.55 40.88
N SER A 32 5.97 6.68 40.62
CA SER A 32 6.85 7.02 39.45
C SER A 32 6.39 6.76 38.01
N SER A 33 5.75 5.63 37.71
CA SER A 33 5.49 5.12 36.36
C SER A 33 4.60 6.05 35.51
N TYR A 34 3.55 6.63 36.08
CA TYR A 34 2.65 7.52 35.35
C TYR A 34 3.30 8.87 35.00
N GLN A 35 4.20 9.34 35.87
CA GLN A 35 4.89 10.61 35.70
C GLN A 35 6.04 10.46 34.69
N GLU A 36 6.73 9.32 34.70
CA GLU A 36 7.67 8.94 33.65
C GLU A 36 6.99 8.74 32.28
N LEU A 37 5.81 8.10 32.24
CA LEU A 37 5.02 7.96 31.00
C LEU A 37 4.58 9.31 30.44
N TYR A 38 4.20 10.25 31.30
CA TYR A 38 3.82 11.60 30.91
C TYR A 38 5.02 12.40 30.38
N GLU A 39 6.16 12.34 31.06
CA GLU A 39 7.38 13.02 30.61
C GLU A 39 7.92 12.40 29.31
N THR A 40 7.84 11.09 29.14
CA THR A 40 8.25 10.42 27.89
C THR A 40 7.35 10.84 26.72
N ARG A 41 6.03 10.94 26.93
CA ARG A 41 5.10 11.47 25.90
C ARG A 41 5.38 12.93 25.57
N ARG A 42 5.72 13.75 26.58
CA ARG A 42 6.05 15.16 26.39
C ARG A 42 7.34 15.34 25.58
N LEU A 43 8.37 14.55 25.89
CA LEU A 43 9.65 14.58 25.16
C LEU A 43 9.49 14.09 23.71
N ALA A 44 8.69 13.05 23.48
CA ALA A 44 8.39 12.58 22.13
C ALA A 44 7.65 13.64 21.29
N ALA A 45 6.70 14.37 21.90
CA ALA A 45 6.00 15.47 21.24
C ALA A 45 6.94 16.66 20.92
N GLN A 46 7.83 17.03 21.84
CA GLN A 46 8.81 18.11 21.61
C GLN A 46 9.83 17.74 20.51
N HIS A 47 10.25 16.49 20.47
CA HIS A 47 11.17 16.01 19.43
C HIS A 47 10.48 15.96 18.05
N PHE A 48 9.17 15.72 18.03
CA PHE A 48 8.34 15.76 16.84
C PHE A 48 8.18 17.18 16.29
N ASP A 49 7.86 18.16 17.15
CA ASP A 49 7.73 19.57 16.77
C ASP A 49 9.04 20.14 16.22
N LYS A 50 10.17 19.76 16.84
CA LYS A 50 11.51 20.15 16.37
C LYS A 50 11.83 19.56 15.00
N MET A 51 11.48 18.29 14.77
CA MET A 51 11.70 17.63 13.49
C MET A 51 10.84 18.24 12.38
N GLN A 52 9.60 18.65 12.67
CA GLN A 52 8.75 19.36 11.70
C GLN A 52 9.29 20.76 11.37
N ALA A 53 9.80 21.49 12.37
CA ALA A 53 10.38 22.83 12.15
C ALA A 53 11.64 22.77 11.26
N GLU A 54 12.54 21.82 11.52
CA GLU A 54 13.76 21.63 10.72
C GLU A 54 13.45 21.19 9.27
N GLN A 55 12.38 20.41 9.07
CA GLN A 55 11.89 20.04 7.74
C GLN A 55 11.26 21.22 6.99
N MET A 56 10.60 22.15 7.68
CA MET A 56 10.03 23.34 7.08
C MET A 56 11.06 24.40 6.67
N ASP A 57 12.10 24.62 7.47
CA ASP A 57 13.19 25.53 7.08
C ASP A 57 13.93 25.02 5.83
N TYR A 58 14.10 23.70 5.70
CA TYR A 58 14.65 23.08 4.50
C TYR A 58 13.74 23.28 3.27
N PHE A 59 12.42 23.14 3.44
CA PHE A 59 11.43 23.30 2.38
C PHE A 59 11.35 24.76 1.87
N VAL A 60 11.37 25.74 2.78
CA VAL A 60 11.37 27.17 2.43
C VAL A 60 12.68 27.58 1.73
N GLY A 61 13.82 27.02 2.15
CA GLY A 61 15.11 27.23 1.49
C GLY A 61 15.19 26.64 0.08
N ALA A 62 14.51 25.51 -0.17
CA ALA A 62 14.47 24.88 -1.49
C ALA A 62 13.64 25.69 -2.51
N ILE A 63 12.56 26.34 -2.06
CA ILE A 63 11.67 27.17 -2.90
C ILE A 63 12.32 28.52 -3.26
N GLY A 64 13.07 29.13 -2.34
CA GLY A 64 13.71 30.44 -2.58
C GLY A 64 14.78 30.45 -3.69
N ASN A 65 15.38 29.29 -4.01
CA ASN A 65 16.40 29.16 -5.04
C ASN A 65 15.85 29.00 -6.48
N HIS A 66 14.53 28.90 -6.65
CA HIS A 66 13.91 28.67 -7.96
C HIS A 66 13.75 29.94 -8.83
N LEU A 67 13.84 31.15 -8.26
CA LEU A 67 13.46 32.40 -8.95
C LEU A 67 14.59 33.11 -9.73
N ASN A 68 15.86 32.70 -9.59
CA ASN A 68 17.01 33.37 -10.24
C ASN A 68 17.61 32.56 -11.42
N ARG A 69 16.91 31.53 -11.90
CA ARG A 69 17.52 30.43 -12.67
C ARG A 69 17.29 30.50 -14.19
N GLU A 70 16.37 31.33 -14.68
CA GLU A 70 15.96 31.31 -16.09
C GLU A 70 17.00 31.85 -17.09
N GLU A 71 17.89 32.77 -16.69
CA GLU A 71 18.91 33.35 -17.59
C GLU A 71 20.19 32.48 -17.73
N GLN A 72 20.50 31.61 -16.76
CA GLN A 72 21.66 30.71 -16.83
C GLN A 72 21.36 29.41 -17.60
N GLU A 73 20.09 29.04 -17.72
CA GLU A 73 19.67 27.77 -18.34
C GLU A 73 19.80 27.75 -19.86
N GLU A 74 19.87 28.89 -20.53
CA GLU A 74 19.89 28.93 -22.00
C GLU A 74 21.29 28.67 -22.56
N THR A 75 22.35 29.14 -21.88
CA THR A 75 23.75 28.96 -22.33
C THR A 75 24.29 27.56 -22.03
N GLU A 76 23.81 26.90 -20.97
CA GLU A 76 24.25 25.54 -20.57
C GLU A 76 23.55 24.42 -21.35
N ARG A 77 22.41 24.71 -22.01
CA ARG A 77 21.69 23.76 -22.88
C ARG A 77 22.50 23.33 -24.10
N GLU A 78 23.36 24.21 -24.63
CA GLU A 78 24.16 23.93 -25.83
C GLU A 78 25.37 23.02 -25.55
N GLU A 79 25.92 23.05 -24.32
CA GLU A 79 27.08 22.23 -23.94
C GLU A 79 26.70 20.76 -23.62
N TYR A 80 25.49 20.52 -23.10
CA TYR A 80 25.07 19.20 -22.61
C TYR A 80 24.52 18.23 -23.67
N ALA A 81 24.13 18.72 -24.84
CA ALA A 81 23.74 17.87 -25.98
C ALA A 81 24.87 16.90 -26.41
N LEU A 82 26.11 17.15 -25.95
CA LEU A 82 27.30 16.39 -26.29
C LEU A 82 27.69 15.30 -25.27
N ASN A 83 27.16 15.27 -24.04
CA ASN A 83 27.58 14.27 -23.03
C ASN A 83 26.59 14.05 -21.84
N PRO A 84 25.60 13.14 -21.95
CA PRO A 84 24.66 12.85 -20.85
C PRO A 84 25.34 12.09 -19.69
N ARG A 85 25.28 12.64 -18.47
CA ARG A 85 25.82 11.99 -17.26
C ARG A 85 24.81 11.00 -16.68
N VAL A 86 25.09 9.70 -16.80
CA VAL A 86 24.35 8.60 -16.15
C VAL A 86 24.88 8.42 -14.71
N PRO A 87 24.06 8.00 -13.72
CA PRO A 87 24.54 7.71 -12.37
C PRO A 87 25.71 6.71 -12.41
N ASN A 88 26.83 7.03 -11.75
CA ASN A 88 27.99 6.14 -11.72
C ASN A 88 27.76 5.01 -10.71
N LEU A 89 27.57 3.78 -11.20
CA LEU A 89 27.40 2.60 -10.34
C LEU A 89 28.65 2.26 -9.55
N ASP A 90 29.84 2.68 -9.98
CA ASP A 90 31.08 2.50 -9.22
C ASP A 90 31.06 3.25 -7.88
N ASP A 91 30.18 4.25 -7.73
CA ASP A 91 29.97 4.95 -6.47
C ASP A 91 29.49 4.00 -5.37
N LEU A 92 28.84 2.86 -5.70
CA LEU A 92 28.38 1.84 -4.75
C LEU A 92 29.51 1.04 -4.11
N ASN A 93 30.61 0.83 -4.83
CA ASN A 93 31.67 -0.10 -4.42
C ASN A 93 32.42 0.36 -3.15
N ASN A 94 32.27 1.61 -2.74
CA ASN A 94 32.91 2.20 -1.55
C ASN A 94 31.93 2.97 -0.64
N ILE A 95 30.63 2.70 -0.70
CA ILE A 95 29.67 3.36 0.20
C ILE A 95 29.77 2.75 1.59
N LEU A 96 30.36 3.50 2.52
CA LEU A 96 30.10 3.32 3.94
C LEU A 96 28.66 3.75 4.21
N ILE A 97 27.76 2.78 4.34
CA ILE A 97 26.35 3.02 4.66
C ILE A 97 26.26 3.40 6.14
N ASN A 98 25.78 4.60 6.41
CA ASN A 98 25.45 5.03 7.77
C ASN A 98 24.10 4.42 8.14
N ARG A 99 24.09 3.49 9.08
CA ARG A 99 22.85 2.87 9.56
C ARG A 99 21.94 3.92 10.19
N ALA A 100 20.63 3.77 9.99
CA ALA A 100 19.65 4.61 10.66
C ALA A 100 19.76 4.43 12.18
N GLU A 101 19.70 5.54 12.93
CA GLU A 101 19.73 5.52 14.40
C GLU A 101 18.38 5.03 14.94
N LEU A 102 18.26 3.72 15.11
CA LEU A 102 17.05 3.05 15.60
C LEU A 102 17.20 2.51 17.03
N ASP A 103 18.39 2.61 17.62
CA ASP A 103 18.75 1.98 18.89
C ASP A 103 17.82 2.36 20.04
N HIS A 104 17.41 3.63 20.11
CA HIS A 104 16.47 4.14 21.11
C HIS A 104 15.03 3.67 20.87
N LEU A 105 14.70 3.18 19.68
CA LEU A 105 13.34 2.77 19.29
C LEU A 105 13.09 1.26 19.48
N TRP A 106 14.14 0.44 19.60
CA TRP A 106 13.99 -1.01 19.75
C TRP A 106 13.39 -1.42 21.10
N ASN A 107 13.66 -0.65 22.16
CA ASN A 107 13.19 -0.93 23.52
C ASN A 107 11.80 -0.33 23.81
N THR A 108 10.94 -0.21 22.79
CA THR A 108 9.58 0.29 22.98
C THR A 108 8.77 -0.70 23.82
N ASP A 109 8.23 -0.24 24.95
CA ASP A 109 7.35 -1.02 25.83
C ASP A 109 6.08 -1.47 25.07
N ASP A 110 5.65 -2.71 25.29
CA ASP A 110 4.42 -3.27 24.72
C ASP A 110 3.20 -2.42 25.07
N GLY A 111 3.19 -1.80 26.26
CA GLY A 111 2.12 -0.87 26.69
C GLY A 111 2.00 0.39 25.84
N LEU A 112 3.06 0.76 25.11
CA LEU A 112 3.09 1.94 24.23
C LEU A 112 2.66 1.62 22.79
N LEU A 113 2.48 0.34 22.42
CA LEU A 113 2.04 -0.10 21.08
C LEU A 113 0.52 0.09 20.88
N GLY A 114 0.06 1.32 21.07
CA GLY A 114 -1.32 1.78 20.91
C GLY A 114 -1.65 2.29 19.51
N ASP A 115 -2.91 2.72 19.32
CA ASP A 115 -3.40 3.24 18.03
C ASP A 115 -2.60 4.49 17.57
N ASP A 116 -2.37 5.43 18.48
CA ASP A 116 -1.61 6.66 18.21
C ASP A 116 -0.17 6.37 17.78
N PHE A 117 0.49 5.41 18.43
CA PHE A 117 1.84 4.98 18.07
C PHE A 117 1.89 4.52 16.61
N PHE A 118 0.97 3.63 16.22
CA PHE A 118 0.95 3.11 14.86
C PHE A 118 0.57 4.19 13.83
N ALA A 119 -0.39 5.06 14.15
CA ALA A 119 -0.77 6.18 13.28
C ALA A 119 0.43 7.11 13.02
N ILE A 120 1.07 7.61 14.08
CA ILE A 120 2.19 8.54 13.99
C ILE A 120 3.34 7.94 13.19
N HIS A 121 3.68 6.67 13.42
CA HIS A 121 4.78 6.03 12.70
C HIS A 121 4.44 5.69 11.23
N ALA A 122 3.19 5.39 10.91
CA ALA A 122 2.75 5.22 9.53
C ALA A 122 2.78 6.54 8.76
N GLU A 123 2.28 7.63 9.36
CA GLU A 123 2.33 8.98 8.78
C GLU A 123 3.77 9.44 8.58
N ASN A 124 4.64 9.20 9.56
CA ASN A 124 6.08 9.49 9.44
C ASN A 124 6.74 8.71 8.30
N LEU A 125 6.38 7.44 8.09
CA LEU A 125 6.90 6.66 6.97
C LEU A 125 6.50 7.27 5.63
N VAL A 126 5.22 7.62 5.47
CA VAL A 126 4.73 8.26 4.24
C VAL A 126 5.39 9.62 4.02
N ALA A 127 5.52 10.45 5.06
CA ALA A 127 6.19 11.75 4.98
C ALA A 127 7.65 11.61 4.55
N LYS A 128 8.39 10.65 5.11
CA LYS A 128 9.80 10.41 4.74
C LYS A 128 9.95 9.85 3.32
N ILE A 129 9.04 8.99 2.87
CA ILE A 129 9.02 8.51 1.47
C ILE A 129 8.69 9.65 0.52
N THR A 130 7.73 10.52 0.89
CA THR A 130 7.42 11.73 0.13
C THR A 130 8.67 12.60 0.00
N LEU A 131 9.38 12.86 1.10
CA LEU A 131 10.62 13.63 1.10
C LEU A 131 11.71 12.97 0.24
N LEU A 132 11.87 11.65 0.32
CA LEU A 132 12.80 10.90 -0.54
C LEU A 132 12.46 11.13 -2.02
N VAL A 133 11.18 10.99 -2.38
CA VAL A 133 10.73 11.07 -3.76
C VAL A 133 10.81 12.49 -4.30
N THR A 134 10.40 13.51 -3.52
CA THR A 134 10.52 14.91 -3.93
C THR A 134 11.98 15.35 -4.07
N SER A 135 12.85 14.96 -3.13
CA SER A 135 14.27 15.38 -3.14
C SER A 135 15.05 14.85 -4.34
N HIS A 136 14.69 13.67 -4.86
CA HIS A 136 15.45 12.99 -5.91
C HIS A 136 14.74 12.95 -7.27
N PHE A 137 13.42 13.15 -7.32
CA PHE A 137 12.60 12.98 -8.54
C PHE A 137 11.64 14.13 -8.88
N ALA A 138 11.50 15.17 -8.04
CA ALA A 138 10.57 16.27 -8.32
C ALA A 138 10.90 16.99 -9.63
N GLN A 139 12.15 17.36 -9.83
CA GLN A 139 12.52 18.16 -11.00
C GLN A 139 12.33 17.35 -12.29
N GLY A 140 11.40 17.81 -13.14
CA GLY A 140 11.09 17.19 -14.41
C GLY A 140 12.08 17.52 -15.52
N PRO A 141 12.00 16.80 -16.65
CA PRO A 141 12.94 16.97 -17.73
C PRO A 141 12.67 18.24 -18.53
N VAL A 142 13.39 19.32 -18.22
CA VAL A 142 13.32 20.58 -18.98
C VAL A 142 13.94 20.44 -20.39
N ALA A 143 14.80 19.44 -20.61
CA ALA A 143 15.63 19.33 -21.82
C ALA A 143 15.62 17.95 -22.52
N ILE A 144 14.80 16.98 -22.10
CA ILE A 144 14.79 15.66 -22.75
C ILE A 144 13.86 15.69 -23.97
N PRO A 145 14.32 15.29 -25.17
CA PRO A 145 13.46 15.22 -26.35
C PRO A 145 12.24 14.34 -26.09
N ALA A 146 11.05 14.81 -26.51
CA ALA A 146 9.80 14.05 -26.39
C ALA A 146 9.84 12.68 -27.10
N SER A 147 10.83 12.43 -27.95
CA SER A 147 11.08 11.13 -28.58
C SER A 147 11.57 10.07 -27.61
N VAL A 148 12.24 10.44 -26.50
CA VAL A 148 12.82 9.51 -25.52
C VAL A 148 11.77 9.13 -24.47
N SER A 149 11.36 7.86 -24.46
CA SER A 149 10.46 7.33 -23.44
C SER A 149 11.21 7.15 -22.11
N PRO A 150 10.65 7.59 -20.97
CA PRO A 150 11.22 7.36 -19.64
C PRO A 150 11.39 5.86 -19.32
N TRP A 151 10.47 5.04 -19.84
CA TRP A 151 10.46 3.58 -19.69
C TRP A 151 11.48 2.88 -20.60
N GLY A 152 12.05 3.61 -21.57
CA GLY A 152 13.10 3.09 -22.45
C GLY A 152 14.49 3.11 -21.83
N MET A 153 14.67 3.76 -20.67
CA MET A 153 15.95 3.80 -19.97
C MET A 153 16.28 2.40 -19.43
N LYS A 154 17.37 1.81 -19.91
CA LYS A 154 17.88 0.54 -19.39
C LYS A 154 19.20 0.80 -18.68
N THR A 155 19.23 0.55 -17.38
CA THR A 155 20.41 0.73 -16.53
C THR A 155 20.93 -0.59 -15.97
N GLY A 156 20.41 -1.72 -16.48
CA GLY A 156 20.73 -3.09 -16.05
C GLY A 156 20.27 -4.12 -17.08
N ASP A 157 19.92 -5.32 -16.62
CA ASP A 157 19.47 -6.42 -17.48
C ASP A 157 18.27 -6.02 -18.32
N ALA A 158 18.36 -6.25 -19.64
CA ALA A 158 17.36 -5.80 -20.59
C ALA A 158 15.98 -6.47 -20.44
N GLU A 159 15.91 -7.53 -19.63
CA GLU A 159 14.72 -8.32 -19.32
C GLU A 159 14.08 -7.96 -17.96
N ASP A 160 14.72 -7.10 -17.16
CA ASP A 160 14.14 -6.66 -15.89
C ASP A 160 12.92 -5.76 -16.17
N THR A 161 11.75 -6.27 -15.79
CA THR A 161 10.45 -5.59 -15.94
C THR A 161 9.80 -5.28 -14.59
N ALA A 162 10.56 -5.36 -13.49
CA ALA A 162 10.01 -5.24 -12.15
C ALA A 162 9.35 -3.87 -11.92
N LEU A 163 9.97 -2.79 -12.40
CA LEU A 163 9.44 -1.43 -12.29
C LEU A 163 8.08 -1.32 -12.99
N GLU A 164 7.97 -1.82 -14.22
CA GLU A 164 6.73 -1.85 -15.00
C GLU A 164 5.65 -2.67 -14.29
N GLN A 165 6.01 -3.82 -13.71
CA GLN A 165 5.08 -4.66 -12.96
C GLN A 165 4.53 -3.96 -11.71
N TYR A 166 5.38 -3.23 -10.98
CA TYR A 166 4.93 -2.42 -9.85
C TYR A 166 4.03 -1.26 -10.31
N ALA A 167 4.43 -0.54 -11.37
CA ALA A 167 3.64 0.54 -11.95
C ALA A 167 2.24 0.06 -12.38
N LYS A 168 2.14 -1.08 -13.07
CA LYS A 168 0.85 -1.68 -13.48
C LYS A 168 -0.07 -2.04 -12.32
N ARG A 169 0.48 -2.33 -11.13
CA ARG A 169 -0.31 -2.69 -9.94
C ARG A 169 -0.90 -1.48 -9.22
N ILE A 170 -0.31 -0.30 -9.41
CA ILE A 170 -0.66 0.91 -8.67
C ILE A 170 -1.12 2.06 -9.56
N ALA A 171 -1.00 1.97 -10.88
CA ALA A 171 -1.39 3.02 -11.82
C ALA A 171 -2.08 2.48 -13.09
N ARG A 172 -2.75 3.39 -13.80
CA ARG A 172 -3.25 3.21 -15.17
C ARG A 172 -2.60 4.21 -16.13
N PRO A 173 -2.50 3.86 -17.42
CA PRO A 173 -2.01 4.79 -18.43
C PRO A 173 -2.94 6.01 -18.55
N ASP A 174 -2.41 7.20 -18.80
CA ASP A 174 -3.26 8.38 -19.03
C ASP A 174 -3.84 8.38 -20.46
N MET A 175 -5.15 8.15 -20.56
CA MET A 175 -5.80 7.89 -21.86
C MET A 175 -5.80 9.06 -22.82
N VAL A 176 -5.65 10.29 -22.34
CA VAL A 176 -5.76 11.46 -23.22
C VAL A 176 -4.41 11.92 -23.77
N CYS A 177 -3.33 11.25 -23.37
CA CYS A 177 -1.99 11.51 -23.87
C CYS A 177 -1.62 10.54 -25.00
N GLU A 178 -0.91 11.03 -26.02
CA GLU A 178 -0.41 10.21 -27.14
C GLU A 178 0.53 9.09 -26.66
N ARG A 179 1.22 9.32 -25.53
CA ARG A 179 2.05 8.33 -24.82
C ARG A 179 1.57 8.17 -23.37
N PRO A 180 0.54 7.34 -23.16
CA PRO A 180 -0.18 7.28 -21.89
C PRO A 180 0.67 6.93 -20.66
N TRP A 181 1.63 6.02 -20.83
CA TRP A 181 2.55 5.62 -19.77
C TRP A 181 3.70 6.61 -19.58
N ASP A 182 4.22 7.19 -20.66
CA ASP A 182 5.28 8.19 -20.58
C ASP A 182 4.79 9.41 -19.79
N HIS A 183 3.52 9.81 -19.96
CA HIS A 183 2.93 10.94 -19.25
C HIS A 183 3.05 10.82 -17.73
N LEU A 184 2.88 9.62 -17.17
CA LEU A 184 3.00 9.38 -15.73
C LEU A 184 4.41 9.68 -15.19
N LEU A 185 5.46 9.52 -15.99
CA LEU A 185 6.84 9.81 -15.60
C LEU A 185 7.31 11.18 -16.09
N GLN A 186 6.63 11.81 -17.05
CA GLN A 186 6.94 13.14 -17.54
C GLN A 186 6.32 14.23 -16.67
N ASN A 187 5.04 14.09 -16.33
CA ASN A 187 4.36 15.00 -15.40
C ASN A 187 4.95 14.84 -14.00
N GLU A 188 5.31 15.95 -13.36
CA GLU A 188 5.96 15.94 -12.04
C GLU A 188 5.07 15.34 -10.95
N ASP A 189 3.84 15.82 -10.81
CA ASP A 189 2.92 15.34 -9.78
C ASP A 189 2.60 13.85 -9.98
N ALA A 190 2.33 13.42 -11.21
CA ALA A 190 2.08 12.02 -11.52
C ALA A 190 3.31 11.14 -11.24
N ARG A 191 4.51 11.62 -11.57
CA ARG A 191 5.78 10.90 -11.33
C ARG A 191 6.01 10.72 -9.84
N LEU A 192 5.82 11.78 -9.05
CA LEU A 192 5.99 11.74 -7.60
C LEU A 192 5.01 10.73 -6.97
N LEU A 193 3.73 10.79 -7.31
CA LEU A 193 2.73 9.84 -6.80
C LEU A 193 3.00 8.40 -7.23
N LEU A 194 3.39 8.19 -8.48
CA LEU A 194 3.75 6.87 -9.00
C LEU A 194 4.94 6.28 -8.22
N LEU A 195 6.01 7.05 -8.05
CA LEU A 195 7.22 6.60 -7.36
C LEU A 195 6.98 6.36 -5.87
N MET A 196 6.18 7.22 -5.21
CA MET A 196 5.72 6.97 -3.84
C MET A 196 4.98 5.63 -3.74
N GLY A 197 4.03 5.38 -4.65
CA GLY A 197 3.26 4.16 -4.67
C GLY A 197 4.10 2.91 -4.96
N ILE A 198 5.07 3.01 -5.88
CA ILE A 198 6.01 1.92 -6.17
C ILE A 198 6.84 1.59 -4.94
N ILE A 199 7.44 2.59 -4.28
CA ILE A 199 8.25 2.37 -3.06
C ILE A 199 7.39 1.77 -1.95
N MET A 200 6.21 2.33 -1.68
CA MET A 200 5.28 1.79 -0.69
C MET A 200 4.84 0.37 -1.02
N ARG A 201 4.70 0.02 -2.30
CA ARG A 201 4.32 -1.32 -2.73
C ARG A 201 5.44 -2.33 -2.57
N MET A 202 6.68 -1.95 -2.90
CA MET A 202 7.86 -2.76 -2.61
C MET A 202 8.00 -3.03 -1.11
N LEU A 203 7.76 -2.03 -0.26
CA LEU A 203 7.77 -2.20 1.19
C LEU A 203 6.63 -3.12 1.66
N ASP A 204 5.43 -3.01 1.09
CA ASP A 204 4.34 -3.96 1.39
C ASP A 204 4.74 -5.40 1.05
N ASP A 205 5.22 -5.64 -0.17
CA ASP A 205 5.53 -6.97 -0.66
C ASP A 205 6.77 -7.59 0.04
N HIS A 206 7.76 -6.79 0.44
CA HIS A 206 9.03 -7.31 0.97
C HIS A 206 9.24 -7.10 2.48
N VAL A 207 8.55 -6.14 3.10
CA VAL A 207 8.69 -5.79 4.53
C VAL A 207 7.42 -6.15 5.31
N PHE A 208 6.27 -5.56 4.94
CA PHE A 208 5.04 -5.73 5.73
C PHE A 208 4.36 -7.08 5.53
N SER A 209 4.59 -7.75 4.41
CA SER A 209 4.10 -9.10 4.14
C SER A 209 4.79 -10.19 4.99
N ARG A 210 5.98 -9.93 5.51
CA ARG A 210 6.80 -10.91 6.26
C ARG A 210 6.22 -11.18 7.63
N MET A 211 6.38 -12.42 8.14
CA MET A 211 5.95 -12.75 9.50
C MET A 211 6.83 -12.07 10.55
N LEU A 212 8.14 -11.98 10.28
CA LEU A 212 9.06 -11.14 11.04
C LEU A 212 10.20 -10.66 10.12
N PHE A 213 10.26 -9.36 9.84
CA PHE A 213 11.31 -8.80 9.00
C PHE A 213 12.69 -8.96 9.67
N GLY A 214 13.67 -9.53 8.95
CA GLY A 214 15.00 -9.81 9.48
C GLY A 214 15.11 -11.13 10.28
N ALA A 215 14.07 -11.97 10.28
CA ALA A 215 14.12 -13.31 10.85
C ALA A 215 15.05 -14.26 10.07
N THR A 216 15.55 -15.28 10.75
CA THR A 216 16.22 -16.40 10.07
C THR A 216 15.21 -17.23 9.27
N PRO A 217 15.64 -18.01 8.25
CA PRO A 217 14.75 -18.89 7.52
C PRO A 217 13.96 -19.85 8.42
N GLU A 218 14.58 -20.34 9.49
CA GLU A 218 13.97 -21.25 10.46
C GLU A 218 12.90 -20.53 11.29
N GLN A 219 13.17 -19.31 11.75
CA GLN A 219 12.19 -18.50 12.49
C GLN A 219 10.99 -18.13 11.63
N GLU A 220 11.22 -17.74 10.37
CA GLU A 220 10.15 -17.43 9.43
C GLU A 220 9.30 -18.68 9.15
N GLN A 221 9.93 -19.84 8.95
CA GLN A 221 9.22 -21.11 8.76
C GLN A 221 8.41 -21.51 9.99
N GLU A 222 8.96 -21.34 11.19
CA GLU A 222 8.26 -21.60 12.46
C GLU A 222 7.01 -20.72 12.59
N LEU A 223 7.13 -19.42 12.34
CA LEU A 223 6.00 -18.49 12.39
C LEU A 223 4.94 -18.80 11.33
N GLN A 224 5.35 -19.19 10.12
CA GLN A 224 4.42 -19.58 9.06
C GLN A 224 3.68 -20.88 9.39
N GLU A 225 4.37 -21.88 9.94
CA GLU A 225 3.74 -23.14 10.35
C GLU A 225 2.79 -22.92 11.54
N LEU A 226 3.14 -22.04 12.46
CA LEU A 226 2.26 -21.64 13.57
C LEU A 226 0.97 -20.98 13.04
N ASP A 227 1.08 -20.01 12.12
CA ASP A 227 -0.10 -19.37 11.55
C ASP A 227 -0.96 -20.36 10.74
N ARG A 228 -0.32 -21.27 9.99
CA ARG A 228 -0.99 -22.31 9.19
C ARG A 228 -1.74 -23.34 10.03
N THR A 229 -1.12 -23.83 11.11
CA THR A 229 -1.73 -24.82 12.01
C THR A 229 -2.93 -24.23 12.73
N GLN A 230 -2.81 -22.98 13.19
CA GLN A 230 -3.92 -22.29 13.84
C GLN A 230 -5.04 -21.93 12.86
N LEU A 231 -4.73 -21.57 11.61
CA LEU A 231 -5.74 -21.41 10.55
C LEU A 231 -6.58 -22.69 10.33
N ALA A 232 -5.95 -23.87 10.41
CA ALA A 232 -6.66 -25.13 10.25
C ALA A 232 -7.61 -25.45 11.43
N ASP A 233 -7.26 -24.99 12.63
CA ASP A 233 -8.09 -25.16 13.82
C ASP A 233 -9.20 -24.11 13.93
N ASP A 234 -8.99 -22.90 13.42
CA ASP A 234 -10.01 -21.85 13.33
C ASP A 234 -11.21 -22.28 12.48
N GLY A 235 -10.99 -23.12 11.46
CA GLY A 235 -12.05 -23.72 10.65
C GLY A 235 -12.93 -24.74 11.40
N LYS A 236 -12.48 -25.27 12.56
CA LYS A 236 -13.22 -26.26 13.35
C LYS A 236 -14.14 -25.64 14.40
N TYR A 237 -13.85 -24.43 14.86
CA TYR A 237 -14.64 -23.74 15.90
C TYR A 237 -15.68 -22.78 15.29
N THR A 238 -16.57 -23.29 14.44
CA THR A 238 -17.83 -22.61 14.15
C THR A 238 -18.84 -22.95 15.27
N SER A 239 -18.72 -22.28 16.42
CA SER A 239 -19.67 -22.43 17.53
C SER A 239 -21.08 -21.98 17.11
N PRO A 240 -22.13 -22.80 17.29
CA PRO A 240 -23.52 -22.46 16.96
C PRO A 240 -24.17 -21.42 17.89
N THR A 241 -23.43 -20.86 18.86
CA THR A 241 -24.04 -20.39 20.13
C THR A 241 -24.22 -18.88 20.25
N TYR A 242 -23.78 -18.07 19.27
CA TYR A 242 -23.97 -16.62 19.30
C TYR A 242 -24.72 -16.11 18.07
N PRO A 243 -26.04 -15.83 18.17
CA PRO A 243 -26.76 -15.10 17.15
C PRO A 243 -26.37 -13.61 17.24
N GLY A 244 -25.31 -13.22 16.53
CA GLY A 244 -24.92 -11.81 16.35
C GLY A 244 -23.43 -11.47 16.45
N GLY A 245 -22.57 -12.41 16.86
CA GLY A 245 -21.11 -12.20 16.92
C GLY A 245 -20.40 -12.82 15.73
N SER A 246 -19.56 -12.05 15.02
CA SER A 246 -18.74 -12.57 13.92
C SER A 246 -17.66 -13.50 14.47
N LEU A 247 -17.99 -14.78 14.59
CA LEU A 247 -17.13 -15.86 15.12
C LEU A 247 -15.76 -15.99 14.45
N THR A 248 -15.58 -15.41 13.26
CA THR A 248 -14.33 -15.39 12.51
C THR A 248 -13.29 -14.41 13.06
N CYS A 249 -13.71 -13.43 13.87
CA CYS A 249 -12.82 -12.42 14.43
C CYS A 249 -12.03 -12.96 15.63
N ASP A 250 -12.70 -13.71 16.53
CA ASP A 250 -12.08 -14.24 17.75
C ASP A 250 -10.93 -15.20 17.45
N ALA A 251 -11.11 -16.06 16.44
CA ALA A 251 -10.12 -17.01 15.99
C ALA A 251 -8.87 -16.29 15.43
N GLY A 252 -9.07 -15.29 14.55
CA GLY A 252 -7.98 -14.46 14.03
C GLY A 252 -7.20 -13.69 15.11
N PHE A 253 -7.89 -13.20 16.15
CA PHE A 253 -7.22 -12.54 17.28
C PHE A 253 -6.44 -13.53 18.16
N ALA A 254 -6.96 -14.74 18.37
CA ALA A 254 -6.22 -15.79 19.06
C ALA A 254 -4.92 -16.13 18.31
N ARG A 255 -4.99 -16.27 16.99
CA ARG A 255 -3.79 -16.50 16.17
C ARG A 255 -2.76 -15.38 16.32
N SER A 256 -3.24 -14.13 16.17
CA SER A 256 -2.38 -12.96 16.26
C SER A 256 -1.70 -12.84 17.64
N ARG A 257 -2.40 -13.19 18.73
CA ARG A 257 -1.83 -13.22 20.10
C ARG A 257 -0.72 -14.25 20.27
N VAL A 258 -0.91 -15.47 19.74
CA VAL A 258 0.12 -16.50 19.85
C VAL A 258 1.33 -16.10 19.01
N ARG A 259 1.11 -15.64 17.77
CA ARG A 259 2.18 -15.14 16.91
C ARG A 259 2.97 -14.01 17.56
N SER A 260 2.29 -13.01 18.13
CA SER A 260 2.97 -11.88 18.77
C SER A 260 3.77 -12.31 19.99
N ALA A 261 3.24 -13.24 20.79
CA ALA A 261 3.97 -13.82 21.93
C ALA A 261 5.23 -14.57 21.47
N THR A 262 5.14 -15.38 20.40
CA THR A 262 6.29 -16.07 19.82
C THR A 262 7.33 -15.08 19.29
N VAL A 263 6.90 -14.04 18.57
CA VAL A 263 7.79 -12.97 18.09
C VAL A 263 8.51 -12.28 19.25
N ASN A 264 7.80 -11.91 20.31
CA ASN A 264 8.41 -11.28 21.49
C ASN A 264 9.44 -12.21 22.16
N LEU A 265 9.17 -13.52 22.25
CA LEU A 265 10.15 -14.50 22.75
C LEU A 265 11.39 -14.62 21.87
N MET A 266 11.22 -14.61 20.54
CA MET A 266 12.33 -14.63 19.59
C MET A 266 13.19 -13.37 19.70
N LEU A 267 12.57 -12.19 19.81
CA LEU A 267 13.28 -10.92 19.95
C LEU A 267 14.01 -10.81 21.28
N LEU A 268 13.41 -11.28 22.38
CA LEU A 268 14.05 -11.29 23.71
C LEU A 268 15.39 -12.05 23.69
N ARG A 269 15.46 -13.17 22.96
CA ARG A 269 16.70 -13.96 22.81
C ARG A 269 17.80 -13.24 22.04
N ASN A 270 17.43 -12.26 21.22
CA ASN A 270 18.32 -11.56 20.29
C ASN A 270 18.56 -10.09 20.69
N GLY A 271 18.29 -9.73 21.96
CA GLY A 271 18.48 -8.36 22.44
C GLY A 271 17.50 -7.35 21.84
N GLY A 272 16.30 -7.78 21.47
CA GLY A 272 15.23 -6.92 20.96
C GLY A 272 15.23 -6.69 19.45
N ILE A 273 16.24 -7.20 18.72
CA ILE A 273 16.42 -6.95 17.28
C ILE A 273 16.46 -8.28 16.52
N PRO A 274 15.79 -8.42 15.36
CA PRO A 274 15.96 -9.58 14.49
C PRO A 274 17.42 -9.75 14.02
N ILE A 275 17.94 -10.98 14.04
CA ILE A 275 19.37 -11.29 13.80
C ILE A 275 19.86 -10.75 12.44
N HIS A 276 19.04 -10.89 11.40
CA HIS A 276 19.40 -10.48 10.04
C HIS A 276 18.75 -9.16 9.63
N PHE A 277 18.31 -8.35 10.59
CA PHE A 277 17.63 -7.08 10.30
C PHE A 277 18.42 -6.22 9.31
N TRP A 278 19.67 -5.88 9.63
CA TRP A 278 20.49 -5.01 8.79
C TRP A 278 20.84 -5.64 7.44
N ASN A 279 21.13 -6.94 7.40
CA ASN A 279 21.40 -7.65 6.14
C ASN A 279 20.20 -7.54 5.19
N ARG A 280 18.97 -7.71 5.72
CA ARG A 280 17.75 -7.56 4.92
C ARG A 280 17.49 -6.14 4.47
N VAL A 281 17.81 -5.14 5.30
CA VAL A 281 17.75 -3.73 4.89
C VAL A 281 18.72 -3.48 3.75
N ASP A 282 19.96 -3.96 3.84
CA ASP A 282 20.99 -3.75 2.82
C ASP A 282 20.58 -4.40 1.48
N GLU A 283 20.17 -5.67 1.52
CA GLU A 283 19.69 -6.43 0.35
C GLU A 283 18.50 -5.75 -0.35
N LEU A 284 17.49 -5.36 0.44
CA LEU A 284 16.27 -4.76 -0.10
C LEU A 284 16.54 -3.36 -0.63
N THR A 285 17.34 -2.55 0.07
CA THR A 285 17.74 -1.22 -0.40
C THR A 285 18.46 -1.31 -1.74
N HIS A 286 19.38 -2.26 -1.88
CA HIS A 286 20.08 -2.48 -3.15
C HIS A 286 19.10 -2.82 -4.27
N SER A 287 18.23 -3.81 -4.05
CA SER A 287 17.23 -4.22 -5.04
C SER A 287 16.30 -3.07 -5.45
N MET A 288 15.78 -2.31 -4.48
CA MET A 288 14.90 -1.17 -4.75
C MET A 288 15.65 -0.05 -5.49
N ALA A 289 16.89 0.25 -5.11
CA ALA A 289 17.69 1.27 -5.77
C ALA A 289 17.95 0.93 -7.24
N MET A 290 18.24 -0.35 -7.55
CA MET A 290 18.45 -0.80 -8.92
C MET A 290 17.17 -0.71 -9.76
N GLN A 291 16.02 -1.07 -9.19
CA GLN A 291 14.73 -0.96 -9.88
C GLN A 291 14.31 0.49 -10.15
N LEU A 292 14.70 1.44 -9.30
CA LEU A 292 14.41 2.87 -9.46
C LEU A 292 15.45 3.62 -10.31
N LEU A 293 16.60 2.99 -10.59
CA LEU A 293 17.71 3.58 -11.31
C LEU A 293 17.34 4.07 -12.73
N PRO A 294 16.49 3.40 -13.52
CA PRO A 294 16.04 3.90 -14.82
C PRO A 294 15.39 5.27 -14.73
N VAL A 295 14.47 5.44 -13.77
CA VAL A 295 13.73 6.70 -13.57
C VAL A 295 14.64 7.77 -13.01
N LEU A 296 15.54 7.40 -12.10
CA LEU A 296 16.53 8.31 -11.55
C LEU A 296 17.47 8.84 -12.63
N SER A 297 17.94 7.95 -13.51
CA SER A 297 18.78 8.30 -14.66
C SER A 297 18.02 9.21 -15.63
N TYR A 298 16.75 8.90 -15.92
CA TYR A 298 15.89 9.75 -16.72
C TYR A 298 15.78 11.16 -16.13
N VAL A 299 15.50 11.29 -14.84
CA VAL A 299 15.39 12.59 -14.18
C VAL A 299 16.73 13.32 -14.17
N TRP A 300 17.84 12.64 -13.87
CA TRP A 300 19.15 13.29 -13.74
C TRP A 300 19.78 13.70 -15.07
N MET A 301 19.46 13.00 -16.16
CA MET A 301 19.83 13.44 -17.52
C MET A 301 19.33 14.85 -17.84
N SER A 302 18.27 15.30 -17.16
CA SER A 302 17.71 16.61 -17.40
C SER A 302 18.37 17.76 -16.63
N LYS A 303 19.37 17.48 -15.77
CA LYS A 303 19.96 18.49 -14.89
C LYS A 303 21.49 18.46 -14.81
N PRO A 304 22.20 19.49 -15.31
CA PRO A 304 23.66 19.52 -15.32
C PRO A 304 24.31 19.74 -13.94
N ASN A 305 23.58 20.39 -13.02
CA ASN A 305 24.04 20.76 -11.68
C ASN A 305 23.05 20.25 -10.60
N HIS A 306 22.85 18.94 -10.51
CA HIS A 306 22.19 18.34 -9.35
C HIS A 306 23.23 18.09 -8.24
N SER A 307 23.00 18.64 -7.04
CA SER A 307 23.86 18.43 -5.86
C SER A 307 23.72 17.04 -5.23
N TYR A 308 22.87 16.19 -5.82
CA TYR A 308 22.52 14.88 -5.32
C TYR A 308 23.35 13.82 -6.02
N THR A 309 23.91 12.91 -5.25
CA THR A 309 24.67 11.78 -5.77
C THR A 309 23.88 10.51 -5.58
N PHE A 310 24.19 9.47 -6.36
CA PHE A 310 23.59 8.15 -6.18
C PHE A 310 23.78 7.64 -4.75
N LYS A 311 24.95 7.93 -4.16
CA LYS A 311 25.22 7.68 -2.75
C LYS A 311 24.22 8.32 -1.78
N LYS A 312 23.83 9.59 -2.00
CA LYS A 312 22.83 10.27 -1.15
C LYS A 312 21.45 9.64 -1.30
N PHE A 313 21.04 9.34 -2.55
CA PHE A 313 19.78 8.64 -2.83
C PHE A 313 19.75 7.29 -2.13
N TYR A 314 20.78 6.47 -2.33
CA TYR A 314 20.91 5.15 -1.73
C TYR A 314 20.86 5.23 -0.19
N GLN A 315 21.56 6.18 0.41
CA GLN A 315 21.57 6.39 1.86
C GLN A 315 20.19 6.79 2.40
N HIS A 316 19.49 7.69 1.72
CA HIS A 316 18.14 8.09 2.12
C HIS A 316 17.15 6.93 1.99
N LEU A 317 17.24 6.16 0.90
CA LEU A 317 16.42 4.97 0.69
C LEU A 317 16.69 3.92 1.77
N HIS A 318 17.96 3.67 2.09
CA HIS A 318 18.37 2.76 3.17
C HIS A 318 17.71 3.10 4.50
N HIS A 319 17.71 4.39 4.86
CA HIS A 319 17.05 4.86 6.08
C HIS A 319 15.54 4.62 6.06
N GLN A 320 14.88 4.75 4.91
CA GLN A 320 13.45 4.45 4.79
C GLN A 320 13.14 2.97 4.90
N VAL A 321 13.94 2.12 4.25
CA VAL A 321 13.81 0.67 4.37
C VAL A 321 14.06 0.21 5.81
N ALA A 322 15.07 0.76 6.48
CA ALA A 322 15.33 0.49 7.89
C ALA A 322 14.16 0.91 8.79
N PHE A 323 13.62 2.12 8.59
CA PHE A 323 12.50 2.61 9.38
C PHE A 323 11.23 1.78 9.15
N ALA A 324 10.92 1.44 7.89
CA ALA A 324 9.81 0.55 7.55
C ALA A 324 9.98 -0.85 8.16
N GLY A 325 11.20 -1.40 8.10
CA GLY A 325 11.54 -2.68 8.70
C GLY A 325 11.33 -2.67 10.22
N TRP A 326 11.83 -1.65 10.90
CA TRP A 326 11.61 -1.48 12.34
C TRP A 326 10.11 -1.39 12.66
N TRP A 327 9.36 -0.58 11.92
CA TRP A 327 7.92 -0.41 12.14
C TRP A 327 7.16 -1.73 11.91
N ALA A 328 7.54 -2.51 10.89
CA ALA A 328 6.98 -3.83 10.64
C ALA A 328 7.24 -4.80 11.80
N VAL A 329 8.42 -4.75 12.43
CA VAL A 329 8.69 -5.52 13.65
C VAL A 329 7.74 -5.11 14.77
N GLN A 330 7.53 -3.81 15.00
CA GLN A 330 6.59 -3.34 16.03
C GLN A 330 5.14 -3.78 15.75
N VAL A 331 4.72 -3.79 14.48
CA VAL A 331 3.41 -4.34 14.08
C VAL A 331 3.29 -5.82 14.45
N ARG A 332 4.36 -6.61 14.27
CA ARG A 332 4.38 -8.06 14.58
C ARG A 332 4.48 -8.37 16.07
N ARG A 333 5.03 -7.46 16.87
CA ARG A 333 5.01 -7.51 18.35
C ARG A 333 3.62 -7.26 18.93
N SER A 334 2.77 -6.50 18.23
CA SER A 334 1.40 -6.26 18.67
C SER A 334 0.50 -7.46 18.38
N TYR A 335 -0.39 -7.78 19.30
CA TYR A 335 -1.44 -8.79 19.07
C TYR A 335 -2.56 -8.28 18.15
N ALA A 336 -2.58 -6.99 17.84
CA ALA A 336 -3.57 -6.40 16.93
C ALA A 336 -3.44 -6.95 15.50
N ILE A 337 -4.55 -7.03 14.79
CA ILE A 337 -4.53 -7.40 13.37
C ILE A 337 -4.37 -6.12 12.56
N VAL A 338 -3.29 -6.00 11.80
CA VAL A 338 -3.09 -4.90 10.86
C VAL A 338 -3.35 -5.39 9.44
N THR A 339 -4.17 -4.66 8.69
CA THR A 339 -4.47 -4.94 7.28
C THR A 339 -4.03 -3.77 6.42
N ILE A 340 -3.36 -4.08 5.31
CA ILE A 340 -2.95 -3.14 4.29
C ILE A 340 -3.80 -3.42 3.04
N LYS A 341 -4.52 -2.40 2.56
CA LYS A 341 -5.42 -2.52 1.41
C LYS A 341 -5.09 -1.47 0.36
N TRP A 342 -4.90 -1.94 -0.86
CA TRP A 342 -4.66 -1.10 -2.03
C TRP A 342 -5.94 -1.00 -2.86
N PRO A 343 -6.44 0.20 -3.15
CA PRO A 343 -7.43 0.40 -4.20
C PRO A 343 -6.92 -0.11 -5.54
N THR A 344 -7.84 -0.52 -6.41
CA THR A 344 -7.47 -0.90 -7.77
C THR A 344 -7.44 0.38 -8.62
N PRO A 345 -6.38 0.61 -9.41
CA PRO A 345 -6.42 1.66 -10.42
C PRO A 345 -7.66 1.50 -11.32
N GLY A 346 -8.37 2.59 -11.57
CA GLY A 346 -9.67 2.64 -12.27
C GLY A 346 -10.89 2.51 -11.36
N ASP A 347 -10.71 2.15 -10.09
CA ASP A 347 -11.81 2.17 -9.12
C ASP A 347 -12.37 3.61 -8.99
N PRO A 348 -13.66 3.75 -8.68
CA PRO A 348 -14.24 5.07 -8.43
C PRO A 348 -13.56 5.72 -7.24
N TRP A 349 -13.32 7.03 -7.32
CA TRP A 349 -12.87 7.76 -6.14
C TRP A 349 -13.99 7.75 -5.09
N GLU A 350 -13.60 7.58 -3.82
CA GLU A 350 -14.51 7.55 -2.67
C GLU A 350 -14.05 8.55 -1.60
N ASP A 351 -14.98 9.11 -0.83
CA ASP A 351 -14.72 10.11 0.22
C ASP A 351 -13.70 9.67 1.30
N LYS A 352 -13.47 8.36 1.43
CA LYS A 352 -12.49 7.80 2.36
C LYS A 352 -11.04 7.90 1.85
N MET A 353 -10.87 8.21 0.56
CA MET A 353 -9.59 8.39 -0.13
C MET A 353 -9.28 9.89 -0.24
N GLU A 354 -8.00 10.23 -0.17
CA GLU A 354 -7.52 11.59 -0.36
C GLU A 354 -7.00 11.73 -1.79
N ASN A 355 -7.56 12.68 -2.55
CA ASN A 355 -7.03 13.00 -3.87
C ASN A 355 -5.81 13.92 -3.71
N VAL A 356 -4.64 13.39 -4.01
CA VAL A 356 -3.36 14.11 -3.93
C VAL A 356 -2.91 14.36 -5.36
N GLY A 357 -2.54 15.60 -5.69
CA GLY A 357 -2.26 16.01 -7.07
C GLY A 357 -3.48 16.50 -7.83
N SER A 358 -4.15 17.56 -7.33
CA SER A 358 -5.32 18.18 -7.98
C SER A 358 -5.07 18.57 -9.44
N SER A 359 -3.84 18.97 -9.77
CA SER A 359 -3.37 19.25 -11.12
C SER A 359 -3.61 18.10 -12.11
N ILE A 360 -3.41 16.85 -11.70
CA ILE A 360 -3.62 15.66 -12.54
C ILE A 360 -5.10 15.56 -12.92
N PHE A 361 -5.99 15.75 -11.93
CA PHE A 361 -7.42 15.69 -12.15
C PHE A 361 -7.90 16.86 -13.02
N GLU A 362 -7.40 18.07 -12.78
CA GLU A 362 -7.73 19.27 -13.55
C GLU A 362 -7.30 19.14 -15.02
N ILE A 363 -6.07 18.69 -15.28
CA ILE A 363 -5.57 18.44 -16.64
C ILE A 363 -6.44 17.39 -17.34
N SER A 364 -6.72 16.28 -16.65
CA SER A 364 -7.57 15.21 -17.18
C SER A 364 -8.98 15.72 -17.48
N GLN A 365 -9.55 16.57 -16.63
CA GLN A 365 -10.85 17.18 -16.83
C GLN A 365 -10.88 18.07 -18.08
N MET A 366 -9.91 18.97 -18.23
CA MET A 366 -9.81 19.84 -19.41
C MET A 366 -9.70 19.03 -20.70
N GLN A 367 -8.84 18.02 -20.70
CA GLN A 367 -8.62 17.15 -21.85
C GLN A 367 -9.86 16.34 -22.23
N THR A 368 -10.54 15.78 -21.24
CA THR A 368 -11.76 15.00 -21.47
C THR A 368 -12.94 15.85 -21.90
N ASP A 369 -13.02 17.10 -21.45
CA ASP A 369 -14.03 18.05 -21.90
C ASP A 369 -13.84 18.45 -23.37
N LEU A 370 -12.61 18.55 -23.86
CA LEU A 370 -12.34 18.78 -25.28
C LEU A 370 -12.81 17.60 -26.15
N VAL A 371 -12.46 16.36 -25.77
CA VAL A 371 -12.90 15.15 -26.45
C VAL A 371 -14.44 15.02 -26.45
N ASP A 372 -15.07 15.37 -25.32
CA ASP A 372 -16.53 15.35 -25.21
C ASP A 372 -17.19 16.41 -26.11
N GLN A 373 -16.59 17.60 -26.24
CA GLN A 373 -17.09 18.65 -27.12
C GLN A 373 -17.02 18.24 -28.58
N GLU A 374 -15.91 17.61 -29.00
CA GLU A 374 -15.75 17.07 -30.35
C GLU A 374 -16.79 15.97 -30.64
N ALA A 375 -16.97 15.02 -29.72
CA ALA A 375 -17.98 13.98 -29.88
C ALA A 375 -19.41 14.54 -29.98
N VAL A 376 -19.72 15.60 -29.21
CA VAL A 376 -21.02 16.30 -29.30
C VAL A 376 -21.18 17.01 -30.64
N ALA A 377 -20.12 17.63 -31.17
CA ALA A 377 -20.14 18.25 -32.51
C ALA A 377 -20.39 17.21 -33.62
N GLU A 378 -19.92 15.98 -33.43
CA GLU A 378 -20.18 14.82 -34.30
C GLU A 378 -21.59 14.20 -34.11
N GLY A 379 -22.40 14.75 -33.20
CA GLY A 379 -23.77 14.31 -32.94
C GLY A 379 -23.91 13.20 -31.89
N HIS A 380 -22.83 12.86 -31.17
CA HIS A 380 -22.89 11.93 -30.05
C HIS A 380 -23.41 12.59 -28.78
N LYS A 381 -23.99 11.80 -27.87
CA LYS A 381 -24.41 12.29 -26.55
C LYS A 381 -23.18 12.43 -25.65
N ARG A 382 -23.09 13.55 -24.92
CA ARG A 382 -22.03 13.75 -23.92
C ARG A 382 -22.05 12.63 -22.88
N PRO A 383 -20.93 11.93 -22.65
CA PRO A 383 -20.86 10.87 -21.66
C PRO A 383 -20.97 11.43 -20.23
N ILE A 384 -21.45 10.59 -19.31
CA ILE A 384 -21.44 10.90 -17.88
C ILE A 384 -20.07 10.51 -17.33
N ARG A 385 -19.43 11.42 -16.59
CA ARG A 385 -18.08 11.23 -16.03
C ARG A 385 -18.08 11.21 -14.51
N ARG A 386 -17.02 10.65 -13.92
CA ARG A 386 -16.74 10.69 -12.47
C ARG A 386 -15.24 10.62 -12.21
N ALA A 387 -14.81 11.11 -11.06
CA ALA A 387 -13.43 10.92 -10.59
C ALA A 387 -13.14 9.42 -10.38
N ARG A 388 -12.00 8.97 -10.90
CA ARG A 388 -11.49 7.61 -10.77
C ARG A 388 -10.02 7.62 -10.41
N VAL A 389 -9.58 6.55 -9.75
CA VAL A 389 -8.18 6.39 -9.34
C VAL A 389 -7.30 6.20 -10.58
N LEU A 390 -6.38 7.13 -10.84
CA LEU A 390 -5.34 7.00 -11.84
C LEU A 390 -4.14 6.25 -11.26
N VAL A 391 -3.67 6.70 -10.10
CA VAL A 391 -2.47 6.21 -9.42
C VAL A 391 -2.73 6.13 -7.91
N VAL A 392 -2.21 5.10 -7.25
CA VAL A 392 -2.28 4.92 -5.80
C VAL A 392 -0.89 5.18 -5.20
N ALA A 393 -0.77 6.25 -4.42
CA ALA A 393 0.51 6.65 -3.82
C ALA A 393 0.79 5.93 -2.48
N ASN A 394 -0.24 5.57 -1.73
CA ASN A 394 -0.10 4.73 -0.52
C ASN A 394 -1.41 3.97 -0.21
N PRO A 395 -1.33 2.85 0.52
CA PRO A 395 -2.50 2.02 0.83
C PRO A 395 -3.31 2.56 2.01
N GLU A 396 -4.53 2.04 2.17
CA GLU A 396 -5.24 2.09 3.46
C GLU A 396 -4.57 1.14 4.44
N ILE A 397 -4.28 1.61 5.66
CA ILE A 397 -3.83 0.75 6.75
C ILE A 397 -4.83 0.83 7.90
N ARG A 398 -5.31 -0.33 8.33
CA ARG A 398 -6.28 -0.47 9.42
C ARG A 398 -5.77 -1.43 10.47
N ARG A 399 -6.09 -1.13 11.72
CA ARG A 399 -5.76 -1.91 12.91
C ARG A 399 -7.03 -2.35 13.61
N TYR A 400 -7.10 -3.64 13.92
CA TYR A 400 -8.20 -4.23 14.66
C TYR A 400 -7.69 -4.73 16.00
N VAL A 401 -8.35 -4.29 17.08
CA VAL A 401 -8.00 -4.66 18.46
C VAL A 401 -9.20 -5.34 19.11
N PRO A 402 -9.06 -6.56 19.67
CA PRO A 402 -10.16 -7.25 20.32
C PRO A 402 -10.69 -6.48 21.54
N GLN A 403 -12.01 -6.46 21.70
CA GLN A 403 -12.71 -5.94 22.87
C GLN A 403 -13.58 -7.03 23.51
N ILE A 404 -14.12 -6.74 24.70
CA ILE A 404 -15.07 -7.65 25.39
C ILE A 404 -16.29 -7.97 24.50
N ARG A 405 -16.71 -7.04 23.62
CA ARG A 405 -17.80 -7.24 22.65
C ARG A 405 -17.37 -6.79 21.26
N GLY A 406 -16.65 -7.66 20.54
CA GLY A 406 -16.22 -7.42 19.16
C GLY A 406 -14.81 -6.86 19.10
N TYR A 407 -14.60 -5.82 18.30
CA TYR A 407 -13.28 -5.23 18.10
C TYR A 407 -13.36 -3.74 17.82
N ASN A 408 -12.31 -3.03 18.19
CA ASN A 408 -12.06 -1.68 17.71
C ASN A 408 -11.46 -1.74 16.32
N ASP A 409 -11.97 -0.89 15.43
CA ASP A 409 -11.50 -0.69 14.07
C ASP A 409 -10.92 0.70 13.96
N PHE A 410 -9.60 0.77 13.91
CA PHE A 410 -8.86 2.02 13.87
C PHE A 410 -8.14 2.17 12.53
N ARG A 411 -8.36 3.28 11.83
CA ARG A 411 -7.65 3.59 10.59
C ARG A 411 -6.33 4.27 10.95
N ILE A 412 -5.23 3.53 10.74
CA ILE A 412 -3.85 4.01 10.92
C ILE A 412 -3.51 5.02 9.83
N LEU A 413 -3.80 4.68 8.57
CA LEU A 413 -3.36 5.46 7.41
C LEU A 413 -4.47 5.57 6.37
N ARG A 414 -4.67 6.79 5.86
CA ARG A 414 -5.58 7.07 4.74
C ARG A 414 -4.90 6.74 3.42
N THR A 415 -5.72 6.38 2.44
CA THR A 415 -5.26 6.13 1.08
C THR A 415 -5.12 7.44 0.32
N PHE A 416 -3.96 7.67 -0.27
CA PHE A 416 -3.69 8.78 -1.18
C PHE A 416 -3.68 8.26 -2.61
N VAL A 417 -4.43 8.95 -3.46
CA VAL A 417 -4.60 8.61 -4.86
C VAL A 417 -4.49 9.86 -5.71
N GLY A 418 -3.90 9.74 -6.90
CA GLY A 418 -4.12 10.72 -7.97
C GLY A 418 -5.32 10.29 -8.78
N CYS A 419 -6.21 11.22 -9.13
CA CYS A 419 -7.44 10.94 -9.84
C CYS A 419 -7.43 11.47 -11.29
N TYR A 420 -8.23 10.83 -12.14
CA TYR A 420 -8.53 11.29 -13.50
C TYR A 420 -10.05 11.35 -13.73
N ASN A 421 -10.47 12.07 -14.77
CA ASN A 421 -11.89 12.26 -15.11
C ASN A 421 -12.43 11.15 -16.03
N GLY A 422 -12.66 9.97 -15.46
CA GLY A 422 -13.09 8.77 -16.19
C GLY A 422 -14.60 8.70 -16.46
N LEU A 423 -15.03 7.66 -17.18
CA LEU A 423 -16.44 7.43 -17.50
C LEU A 423 -17.21 6.90 -16.28
N PHE A 424 -18.50 7.21 -16.15
CA PHE A 424 -19.29 6.79 -15.00
C PHE A 424 -19.43 5.26 -14.89
N PHE A 425 -19.65 4.57 -16.01
CA PHE A 425 -19.80 3.12 -16.01
C PHE A 425 -18.46 2.42 -16.20
N ASP A 426 -18.17 1.45 -15.33
CA ASP A 426 -16.87 0.79 -15.33
C ASP A 426 -16.55 0.03 -16.61
N ARG A 427 -17.57 -0.52 -17.27
CA ARG A 427 -17.37 -1.27 -18.53
C ARG A 427 -16.96 -0.35 -19.67
N ASP A 428 -17.53 0.85 -19.71
CA ASP A 428 -17.23 1.80 -20.76
C ASP A 428 -15.85 2.42 -20.53
N ASP A 429 -15.54 2.74 -19.27
CA ASP A 429 -14.22 3.20 -18.84
C ASP A 429 -13.13 2.18 -19.21
N GLU A 430 -13.30 0.91 -18.84
CA GLU A 430 -12.34 -0.16 -19.16
C GLU A 430 -12.14 -0.34 -20.67
N ARG A 431 -13.20 -0.20 -21.48
CA ARG A 431 -13.12 -0.29 -22.94
C ARG A 431 -12.27 0.81 -23.55
N GLN A 432 -12.23 2.00 -22.95
CA GLN A 432 -11.36 3.07 -23.44
C GLN A 432 -9.88 2.68 -23.32
N PHE A 433 -9.49 1.97 -22.25
CA PHE A 433 -8.11 1.49 -22.08
C PHE A 433 -7.73 0.37 -23.05
N VAL A 434 -8.67 -0.50 -23.44
CA VAL A 434 -8.42 -1.57 -24.42
C VAL A 434 -8.27 -1.01 -25.85
N HIS A 435 -8.95 0.09 -26.19
CA HIS A 435 -8.87 0.69 -27.52
C HIS A 435 -7.72 1.67 -27.73
N HIS A 436 -7.27 2.38 -26.68
CA HIS A 436 -6.17 3.35 -26.77
C HIS A 436 -4.80 2.79 -26.34
N GLY A 437 -4.76 1.57 -25.77
CA GLY A 437 -3.54 0.89 -25.37
C GLY A 437 -2.72 0.34 -26.55
N LYS A 438 -2.07 1.21 -27.33
CA LYS A 438 -0.83 0.80 -27.99
C LYS A 438 0.24 0.74 -26.91
N GLU A 439 0.39 -0.43 -26.30
CA GLU A 439 1.46 -0.70 -25.35
C GLU A 439 2.82 -0.39 -26.02
N PRO A 440 3.81 0.16 -25.28
CA PRO A 440 5.18 0.21 -25.77
C PRO A 440 5.59 -1.20 -26.21
N LYS A 441 6.34 -1.36 -27.31
CA LYS A 441 6.74 -2.67 -27.88
C LYS A 441 7.45 -3.63 -26.90
N ASN A 442 7.75 -3.19 -25.67
CA ASN A 442 8.39 -3.96 -24.59
C ASN A 442 7.44 -4.33 -23.44
N PHE A 443 6.16 -3.93 -23.47
CA PHE A 443 5.16 -4.29 -22.47
C PHE A 443 4.36 -5.48 -23.03
N ASP A 444 4.64 -6.68 -22.54
CA ASP A 444 3.95 -7.88 -23.02
C ASP A 444 2.54 -8.04 -22.41
N THR A 445 1.67 -8.66 -23.21
CA THR A 445 0.19 -8.57 -23.22
C THR A 445 -0.60 -9.31 -22.13
N ASP A 446 0.05 -9.87 -21.10
CA ASP A 446 -0.58 -10.90 -20.25
C ASP A 446 -1.51 -10.37 -19.12
N LEU A 447 -1.45 -9.07 -18.79
CA LEU A 447 -2.14 -8.53 -17.60
C LEU A 447 -3.56 -7.99 -17.85
N VAL A 448 -3.89 -7.58 -19.08
CA VAL A 448 -5.27 -7.20 -19.44
C VAL A 448 -6.20 -8.43 -19.36
N GLN A 449 -5.72 -9.61 -19.75
CA GLN A 449 -6.46 -10.85 -19.54
C GLN A 449 -6.56 -11.21 -18.05
N TYR A 450 -5.51 -10.97 -17.26
CA TYR A 450 -5.53 -11.27 -15.82
C TYR A 450 -6.52 -10.39 -15.03
N SER A 451 -6.55 -9.08 -15.30
CA SER A 451 -7.48 -8.15 -14.63
C SER A 451 -8.94 -8.41 -15.01
N LEU A 452 -9.22 -8.68 -16.29
CA LEU A 452 -10.54 -9.07 -16.77
C LEU A 452 -10.99 -10.42 -16.18
N THR A 453 -10.09 -11.39 -16.06
CA THR A 453 -10.39 -12.71 -15.50
C THR A 453 -10.66 -12.62 -14.00
N ARG A 454 -9.84 -11.88 -13.23
CA ARG A 454 -10.03 -11.71 -11.79
C ARG A 454 -11.32 -10.96 -11.46
N ARG A 455 -11.69 -10.00 -12.31
CA ARG A 455 -12.93 -9.23 -12.20
C ARG A 455 -14.17 -10.05 -12.56
N TRP A 456 -14.11 -10.84 -13.63
CA TRP A 456 -15.16 -11.79 -13.98
C TRP A 456 -15.39 -12.83 -12.88
N ILE A 457 -14.32 -13.33 -12.25
CA ILE A 457 -14.40 -14.25 -11.10
C ILE A 457 -15.14 -13.58 -9.94
N ARG A 458 -14.80 -12.33 -9.57
CA ARG A 458 -15.46 -11.62 -8.48
C ARG A 458 -16.94 -11.35 -8.78
N GLU A 459 -17.27 -10.96 -10.01
CA GLU A 459 -18.67 -10.75 -10.45
C GLU A 459 -19.47 -12.07 -10.44
N GLU A 460 -18.87 -13.19 -10.86
CA GLU A 460 -19.53 -14.49 -10.88
C GLU A 460 -19.64 -15.10 -9.48
N GLU A 461 -18.67 -14.89 -8.59
CA GLU A 461 -18.75 -15.24 -7.16
C GLU A 461 -19.90 -14.47 -6.48
N GLU A 462 -20.03 -13.17 -6.76
CA GLU A 462 -21.16 -12.39 -6.26
C GLU A 462 -22.50 -12.81 -6.87
N ARG A 463 -22.51 -13.20 -8.16
CA ARG A 463 -23.72 -13.73 -8.82
C ARG A 463 -24.13 -15.07 -8.21
N LEU A 464 -23.17 -15.96 -7.97
CA LEU A 464 -23.38 -17.25 -7.33
C LEU A 464 -23.77 -17.12 -5.87
N ALA A 465 -23.19 -16.16 -5.13
CA ALA A 465 -23.60 -15.83 -3.76
C ALA A 465 -25.04 -15.28 -3.71
N ARG A 466 -25.42 -14.41 -4.67
CA ARG A 466 -26.79 -13.91 -4.83
C ARG A 466 -27.78 -15.02 -5.22
N LEU A 467 -27.36 -15.98 -6.05
CA LEU A 467 -28.15 -17.15 -6.41
C LEU A 467 -28.28 -18.15 -5.25
N ALA A 468 -27.23 -18.32 -4.45
CA ALA A 468 -27.23 -19.15 -3.24
C ALA A 468 -28.16 -18.57 -2.16
N LEU A 469 -28.24 -17.24 -2.03
CA LEU A 469 -29.20 -16.58 -1.15
C LEU A 469 -30.66 -16.72 -1.62
N ARG A 470 -30.89 -16.87 -2.93
CA ARG A 470 -32.24 -16.91 -3.53
C ARG A 470 -32.83 -18.32 -3.70
N ARG A 471 -32.08 -19.40 -3.51
CA ARG A 471 -32.60 -20.78 -3.61
C ARG A 471 -32.29 -21.62 -2.36
N ARG A 472 -33.22 -21.60 -1.40
CA ARG A 472 -33.52 -22.80 -0.60
C ARG A 472 -34.21 -23.81 -1.51
N GLN A 473 -33.44 -24.61 -2.25
CA GLN A 473 -33.76 -25.99 -2.68
C GLN A 473 -32.86 -26.42 -3.87
N GLY A 474 -32.20 -27.57 -3.72
CA GLY A 474 -32.12 -28.56 -4.81
C GLY A 474 -30.79 -28.85 -5.52
N LEU A 475 -29.66 -28.19 -5.23
CA LEU A 475 -28.37 -28.63 -5.82
C LEU A 475 -27.52 -29.39 -4.81
N PRO A 476 -27.13 -30.66 -5.07
CA PRO A 476 -26.22 -31.41 -4.24
C PRO A 476 -24.87 -30.69 -4.12
N VAL A 477 -24.31 -30.65 -2.92
CA VAL A 477 -23.01 -30.01 -2.60
C VAL A 477 -21.89 -30.47 -3.54
N LEU A 478 -21.93 -31.75 -3.94
CA LEU A 478 -21.00 -32.36 -4.91
C LEU A 478 -20.99 -31.65 -6.27
N LEU A 479 -22.14 -31.22 -6.78
CA LEU A 479 -22.22 -30.53 -8.08
C LEU A 479 -21.63 -29.12 -8.00
N ARG A 480 -21.75 -28.46 -6.84
CA ARG A 480 -21.14 -27.13 -6.60
C ARG A 480 -19.62 -27.24 -6.54
N ILE A 481 -19.11 -28.27 -5.87
CA ILE A 481 -17.68 -28.56 -5.81
C ILE A 481 -17.14 -28.89 -7.21
N LEU A 482 -17.87 -29.70 -7.99
CA LEU A 482 -17.49 -30.05 -9.36
C LEU A 482 -17.47 -28.83 -10.31
N ILE A 483 -18.41 -27.90 -10.17
CA ILE A 483 -18.42 -26.66 -10.97
C ILE A 483 -17.21 -25.79 -10.62
N VAL A 484 -16.90 -25.63 -9.32
CA VAL A 484 -15.73 -24.84 -8.89
C VAL A 484 -14.41 -25.48 -9.35
N LEU A 485 -14.31 -26.81 -9.28
CA LEU A 485 -13.14 -27.55 -9.77
C LEU A 485 -13.01 -27.47 -11.31
N PHE A 486 -14.13 -27.50 -12.03
CA PHE A 486 -14.16 -27.36 -13.48
C PHE A 486 -13.76 -25.95 -13.94
N ILE A 487 -14.22 -24.91 -13.24
CA ILE A 487 -13.81 -23.52 -13.51
C ILE A 487 -12.31 -23.35 -13.23
N ARG A 488 -11.80 -23.91 -12.13
CA ARG A 488 -10.35 -23.94 -11.85
C ARG A 488 -9.56 -24.68 -12.94
N PHE A 489 -10.08 -25.80 -13.44
CA PHE A 489 -9.45 -26.57 -14.52
C PHE A 489 -9.34 -25.76 -15.83
N VAL A 490 -10.41 -25.07 -16.23
CA VAL A 490 -10.39 -24.21 -17.44
C VAL A 490 -9.40 -23.07 -17.29
N LEU A 491 -9.27 -22.50 -16.09
CA LEU A 491 -8.31 -21.43 -15.79
C LEU A 491 -6.86 -21.91 -15.85
N VAL A 492 -6.53 -23.05 -15.23
CA VAL A 492 -5.18 -23.64 -15.27
C VAL A 492 -4.80 -24.07 -16.70
N TRP A 493 -5.76 -24.54 -17.49
CA TRP A 493 -5.54 -24.91 -18.88
C TRP A 493 -5.30 -23.69 -19.79
N ALA A 494 -5.93 -22.56 -19.50
CA ALA A 494 -5.80 -21.33 -20.28
C ALA A 494 -4.51 -20.54 -19.99
N THR A 495 -3.93 -20.65 -18.78
CA THR A 495 -2.79 -19.81 -18.36
C THR A 495 -1.40 -20.42 -18.58
N GLY A 496 -1.30 -21.64 -19.13
CA GLY A 496 -0.05 -22.14 -19.73
C GLY A 496 1.20 -22.19 -18.85
N THR A 497 1.11 -22.26 -17.52
CA THR A 497 2.27 -22.23 -16.60
C THR A 497 2.55 -23.58 -15.90
N THR A 498 3.69 -23.64 -15.23
CA THR A 498 4.37 -24.74 -14.53
C THR A 498 3.54 -25.56 -13.51
N GLU A 499 2.29 -25.18 -13.22
CA GLU A 499 1.38 -25.94 -12.35
C GLU A 499 0.82 -27.23 -12.96
N ARG A 500 0.98 -27.42 -14.28
CA ARG A 500 0.56 -28.66 -14.98
C ARG A 500 1.24 -29.91 -14.42
N GLN A 501 2.50 -29.80 -14.00
CA GLN A 501 3.23 -30.91 -13.36
C GLN A 501 2.68 -31.25 -11.97
N LEU A 502 2.24 -30.26 -11.20
CA LEU A 502 1.66 -30.44 -9.86
C LEU A 502 0.27 -31.09 -9.95
N TYR A 503 -0.50 -30.77 -10.99
CA TYR A 503 -1.79 -31.40 -11.25
C TYR A 503 -1.64 -32.88 -11.68
N ASP A 504 -0.75 -33.16 -12.65
CA ASP A 504 -0.55 -34.52 -13.17
C ASP A 504 0.04 -35.47 -12.12
N THR A 505 0.89 -34.96 -11.22
CA THR A 505 1.51 -35.78 -10.16
C THR A 505 0.66 -35.94 -8.90
N TRP A 506 -0.13 -34.92 -8.51
CA TRP A 506 -0.82 -34.94 -7.22
C TRP A 506 -2.34 -35.00 -7.31
N VAL A 507 -2.95 -34.26 -8.23
CA VAL A 507 -4.41 -34.07 -8.26
C VAL A 507 -5.09 -35.13 -9.14
N ALA A 508 -4.54 -35.41 -10.32
CA ALA A 508 -5.09 -36.39 -11.25
C ALA A 508 -5.23 -37.80 -10.63
N PRO A 509 -4.26 -38.32 -9.84
CA PRO A 509 -4.42 -39.61 -9.17
C PRO A 509 -5.52 -39.62 -8.10
N GLN A 510 -5.73 -38.51 -7.40
CA GLN A 510 -6.76 -38.43 -6.35
C GLN A 510 -8.17 -38.30 -6.93
N VAL A 511 -8.32 -37.52 -8.01
CA VAL A 511 -9.59 -37.42 -8.74
C VAL A 511 -9.94 -38.76 -9.40
N ALA A 512 -8.96 -39.47 -9.98
CA ALA A 512 -9.16 -40.80 -10.52
C ALA A 512 -9.63 -41.80 -9.45
N ARG A 513 -9.02 -41.79 -8.25
CA ARG A 513 -9.48 -42.62 -7.11
C ARG A 513 -10.90 -42.28 -6.66
N ALA A 514 -11.23 -40.99 -6.53
CA ALA A 514 -12.56 -40.56 -6.12
C ALA A 514 -13.65 -40.97 -7.12
N LEU A 515 -13.35 -40.88 -8.42
CA LEU A 515 -14.26 -41.36 -9.48
C LEU A 515 -14.38 -42.88 -9.49
N GLN A 516 -13.30 -43.61 -9.22
CA GLN A 516 -13.32 -45.06 -9.13
C GLN A 516 -14.10 -45.55 -7.90
N GLU A 517 -14.01 -44.84 -6.76
CA GLU A 517 -14.81 -45.12 -5.56
C GLU A 517 -16.29 -44.77 -5.75
N ALA A 518 -16.59 -43.66 -6.43
CA ALA A 518 -17.96 -43.29 -6.78
C ALA A 518 -18.58 -44.34 -7.72
N SER A 519 -17.83 -44.82 -8.71
CA SER A 519 -18.24 -45.88 -9.64
C SER A 519 -18.49 -47.22 -8.94
N LYS A 520 -17.64 -47.60 -7.98
CA LYS A 520 -17.84 -48.81 -7.16
C LYS A 520 -19.10 -48.72 -6.30
N ARG A 521 -19.43 -47.52 -5.78
CA ARG A 521 -20.64 -47.29 -4.98
C ARG A 521 -21.92 -47.32 -5.81
N THR A 522 -21.88 -46.91 -7.08
CA THR A 522 -23.02 -47.04 -7.99
C THR A 522 -23.17 -48.45 -8.58
N ALA A 523 -22.09 -49.23 -8.67
CA ALA A 523 -22.15 -50.62 -9.14
C ALA A 523 -22.58 -51.64 -8.05
N GLY A 524 -22.37 -51.34 -6.77
CA GLY A 524 -22.79 -52.18 -5.63
C GLY A 524 -24.22 -51.95 -5.12
N GLY A 525 -24.97 -51.07 -5.78
CA GLY A 525 -26.36 -50.74 -5.45
C GLY A 525 -27.34 -51.25 -6.49
N ARG A 526 -27.43 -52.58 -6.63
CA ARG A 526 -28.61 -53.29 -7.14
C ARG A 526 -28.79 -54.58 -6.37
#